data_AF-A0A2D7BBU1-F1
#
_entry.id   AF-A0A2D7BBU1-F1
#
_cell.length_a   1.000
_cell.length_b   1.000
_cell.length_c   1.000
_cell.angle_alpha   90.00
_cell.angle_beta   90.00
_cell.angle_gamma   90.00
#
_symmetry.space_group_name_H-M   'P 1'
#
loop_
_entity.id
_entity.type
_entity.pdbx_description
1 polymer ?
#
loop_
_entity_poly.entity_id
_entity_poly.type
_entity_poly.pdbx_seq_one_letter_code
_entity_poly.pdbx_strand_id
1 'polypeptide(L)'
;MRKLTIYITIVIQALLASIPVQSQDLSISSETHRQVTLSVKAAPEMGYRIEKSVDLEEWYGVSDHWADTRSLNLTVEPGDGAFFRLNLWELPYDPVKIALIGDSTIVDFAFFDGRFGGWGNAFQSYFGLDVRIANIAVAGQSTKTYLNSQWQVSKLKNVRPEFVLLQFGMIDEHSSEPDKRTTMEQYESNLEELIKLIRGFGGSPLLVSPVTKREFGSDGKVIPWLDERSETMRQVAERHQCHFIGLNQMSKDLFNDLGDANSVHLTTDDRLHFFSEGADMLAGLVAGKMPAFLKPYLNPAKVAGP
;
A
#
# COMPACT_ATOMS: atom_id res chain seq x y z
N MET A 1 2.45 38.21 -13.25
CA MET A 1 1.88 36.87 -12.95
C MET A 1 0.48 37.06 -12.39
N ARG A 2 -0.57 36.64 -13.11
CA ARG A 2 -1.93 36.61 -12.57
C ARG A 2 -2.10 35.26 -11.87
N LYS A 3 -2.17 35.25 -10.54
CA LYS A 3 -2.68 34.08 -9.79
C LYS A 3 -4.15 33.95 -10.13
N LEU A 4 -4.52 32.89 -10.85
CA LEU A 4 -5.90 32.50 -11.03
C LEU A 4 -6.22 31.53 -9.89
N THR A 5 -7.00 31.99 -8.91
CA THR A 5 -7.53 31.13 -7.84
C THR A 5 -8.99 30.86 -8.16
N ILE A 6 -9.30 29.63 -8.56
CA ILE A 6 -10.68 29.19 -8.77
C ILE A 6 -11.10 28.49 -7.48
N TYR A 7 -12.01 29.11 -6.73
CA TYR A 7 -12.64 28.49 -5.57
C TYR A 7 -13.83 27.67 -6.07
N ILE A 8 -13.72 26.35 -6.06
CA ILE A 8 -14.87 25.45 -6.27
C ILE A 8 -15.30 24.98 -4.89
N THR A 9 -16.21 25.70 -4.25
CA THR A 9 -16.87 25.25 -3.03
C THR A 9 -18.06 24.36 -3.43
N ILE A 10 -17.95 23.04 -3.23
CA ILE A 10 -19.10 22.13 -3.36
C ILE A 10 -19.76 22.05 -1.98
N VAL A 11 -20.84 22.82 -1.78
CA VAL A 11 -21.68 22.71 -0.58
C VAL A 11 -22.74 21.65 -0.87
N ILE A 12 -22.58 20.44 -0.31
CA ILE A 12 -23.67 19.46 -0.27
C ILE A 12 -24.58 19.83 0.91
N GLN A 13 -25.71 20.47 0.62
CA GLN A 13 -26.75 20.73 1.60
C GLN A 13 -27.53 19.43 1.82
N ALA A 14 -27.20 18.67 2.87
CA ALA A 14 -28.05 17.58 3.34
C ALA A 14 -29.26 18.20 4.08
N LEU A 15 -30.38 18.31 3.37
CA LEU A 15 -31.67 18.54 3.99
C LEU A 15 -32.10 17.23 4.66
N LEU A 16 -32.24 17.29 5.99
CA LEU A 16 -32.79 16.30 6.93
C LEU A 16 -31.75 15.33 7.55
N ALA A 17 -31.77 15.35 8.88
CA ALA A 17 -30.93 14.63 9.86
C ALA A 17 -29.59 15.30 10.21
N SER A 18 -29.37 15.36 11.52
CA SER A 18 -28.31 16.04 12.28
C SER A 18 -26.90 15.50 12.03
N ILE A 19 -26.45 15.49 10.77
CA ILE A 19 -25.09 15.10 10.40
C ILE A 19 -24.24 16.38 10.40
N PRO A 20 -23.17 16.47 11.21
CA PRO A 20 -22.26 17.61 11.14
C PRO A 20 -21.71 17.70 9.70
N VAL A 21 -21.94 18.84 9.05
CA VAL A 21 -21.37 19.14 7.73
C VAL A 21 -19.86 19.24 7.90
N GLN A 22 -19.13 18.16 7.63
CA GLN A 22 -17.68 18.21 7.49
C GLN A 22 -17.37 18.80 6.10
N SER A 23 -17.22 20.12 6.04
CA SER A 23 -16.84 20.81 4.80
C SER A 23 -15.43 20.39 4.38
N GLN A 24 -15.29 19.95 3.14
CA GLN A 24 -13.97 19.72 2.52
C GLN A 24 -13.78 20.72 1.39
N ASP A 25 -12.61 21.37 1.41
CA ASP A 25 -12.25 22.35 0.40
C ASP A 25 -11.15 21.75 -0.48
N LEU A 26 -11.43 21.61 -1.77
CA LEU A 26 -10.40 21.42 -2.79
C LEU A 26 -10.14 22.78 -3.43
N SER A 27 -8.97 23.35 -3.14
CA SER A 27 -8.51 24.56 -3.81
C SER A 27 -7.43 24.22 -4.83
N ILE A 28 -7.51 24.87 -5.99
CA ILE A 28 -6.61 24.63 -7.10
C ILE A 28 -5.88 25.93 -7.40
N SER A 29 -4.56 25.91 -7.31
CA SER A 29 -3.71 27.01 -7.75
C SER A 29 -2.70 26.53 -8.79
N SER A 30 -2.46 27.36 -9.79
CA SER A 30 -1.47 27.07 -10.83
C SER A 30 -0.38 28.15 -10.80
N GLU A 31 0.88 27.72 -10.67
CA GLU A 31 2.04 28.61 -10.80
C GLU A 31 2.46 28.76 -12.27
N THR A 32 2.29 27.69 -13.05
CA THR A 32 2.49 27.63 -14.50
C THR A 32 1.40 26.78 -15.14
N HIS A 33 1.18 26.90 -16.45
CA HIS A 33 0.20 26.07 -17.17
C HIS A 33 0.43 24.56 -17.05
N ARG A 34 1.58 24.12 -16.53
CA ARG A 34 1.94 22.70 -16.37
C ARG A 34 1.99 22.23 -14.93
N GLN A 35 1.96 23.13 -13.94
CA GLN A 35 2.03 22.76 -12.53
C GLN A 35 0.81 23.28 -11.79
N VAL A 36 0.11 22.35 -11.15
CA VAL A 36 -1.07 22.60 -10.34
C VAL A 36 -0.82 22.13 -8.93
N THR A 37 -1.09 23.00 -7.96
CA THR A 37 -1.14 22.65 -6.54
C THR A 37 -2.60 22.45 -6.13
N LEU A 38 -2.92 21.24 -5.68
CA LEU A 38 -4.21 20.91 -5.08
C LEU A 38 -4.07 20.99 -3.57
N SER A 39 -4.81 21.87 -2.91
CA SER A 39 -4.88 21.89 -1.45
C SER A 39 -6.22 21.34 -0.97
N VAL A 40 -6.17 20.22 -0.25
CA VAL A 40 -7.32 19.54 0.34
C VAL A 40 -7.31 19.79 1.83
N LYS A 41 -8.46 20.14 2.42
CA LYS A 41 -8.67 20.16 3.86
C LYS A 41 -9.72 19.10 4.24
N ALA A 42 -9.29 18.05 4.92
CA ALA A 42 -10.15 16.96 5.39
C ALA A 42 -9.94 16.72 6.90
N ALA A 43 -10.96 16.17 7.57
CA ALA A 43 -10.83 15.76 8.97
C ALA A 43 -9.83 14.59 9.10
N PRO A 44 -9.09 14.48 10.21
CA PRO A 44 -8.08 13.43 10.41
C PRO A 44 -8.59 12.00 10.22
N GLU A 45 -9.87 11.80 10.49
CA GLU A 45 -10.59 10.53 10.40
C GLU A 45 -11.22 10.29 9.03
N MET A 46 -10.97 11.12 8.02
CA MET A 46 -11.49 10.92 6.67
C MET A 46 -10.38 10.54 5.69
N GLY A 47 -10.69 9.55 4.86
CA GLY A 47 -9.90 9.18 3.70
C GLY A 47 -10.54 9.67 2.41
N TYR A 48 -9.70 10.02 1.42
CA TYR A 48 -10.15 10.52 0.14
C TYR A 48 -9.19 10.13 -0.97
N ARG A 49 -9.74 10.06 -2.19
CA ARG A 49 -9.01 9.95 -3.44
C ARG A 49 -9.15 11.23 -4.22
N ILE A 50 -8.03 11.72 -4.76
CA ILE A 50 -8.06 12.74 -5.81
C ILE A 50 -8.12 12.03 -7.14
N GLU A 51 -9.11 12.40 -7.95
CA GLU A 51 -9.28 11.89 -9.30
C GLU A 51 -9.06 13.02 -10.30
N LYS A 52 -8.46 12.67 -11.43
CA LYS A 52 -8.21 13.57 -12.55
C LYS A 52 -9.00 13.08 -13.77
N SER A 53 -9.47 14.03 -14.58
CA SER A 53 -10.09 13.79 -15.87
C SER A 53 -9.60 14.83 -16.88
N VAL A 54 -9.62 14.48 -18.17
CA VAL A 54 -9.33 15.39 -19.29
C VAL A 54 -10.57 15.77 -20.09
N ASP A 55 -11.68 15.05 -19.89
CA ASP A 55 -12.92 15.14 -20.67
C ASP A 55 -14.20 15.25 -19.81
N LEU A 56 -14.07 15.20 -18.48
CA LEU A 56 -15.15 15.09 -17.48
C LEU A 56 -15.92 13.76 -17.48
N GLU A 57 -15.59 12.82 -18.36
CA GLU A 57 -16.25 11.53 -18.51
C GLU A 57 -15.41 10.43 -17.85
N GLU A 58 -14.14 10.31 -18.23
CA GLU A 58 -13.21 9.33 -17.67
C GLU A 58 -12.41 9.92 -16.53
N TRP A 59 -12.51 9.29 -15.35
CA TRP A 59 -11.84 9.72 -14.13
C TRP A 59 -10.84 8.66 -13.66
N TYR A 60 -9.61 9.07 -13.37
CA TYR A 60 -8.57 8.19 -12.86
C TYR A 60 -7.98 8.70 -11.55
N GLY A 61 -7.75 7.80 -10.60
CA GLY A 61 -7.15 8.10 -9.31
C GLY A 61 -5.68 8.49 -9.45
N VAL A 62 -5.33 9.68 -8.97
CA VAL A 62 -3.95 10.21 -8.98
C VAL A 62 -3.31 10.25 -7.60
N SER A 63 -4.12 10.26 -6.54
CA SER A 63 -3.64 10.25 -5.17
C SER A 63 -4.64 9.62 -4.20
N ASP A 64 -4.13 8.87 -3.22
CA ASP A 64 -4.88 8.29 -2.10
C ASP A 64 -4.32 8.84 -0.79
N HIS A 65 -5.16 9.49 0.00
CA HIS A 65 -4.74 10.14 1.24
C HIS A 65 -5.75 9.93 2.36
N TRP A 66 -5.23 10.03 3.58
CA TRP A 66 -5.99 9.99 4.82
C TRP A 66 -5.46 11.11 5.71
N ALA A 67 -6.38 11.82 6.36
CA ALA A 67 -6.11 12.90 7.28
C ALA A 67 -5.50 14.20 6.70
N ASP A 68 -5.97 15.31 7.30
CA ASP A 68 -5.37 16.64 7.36
C ASP A 68 -5.24 17.46 6.08
N THR A 69 -4.81 18.72 6.25
CA THR A 69 -4.58 19.65 5.13
C THR A 69 -3.35 19.23 4.33
N ARG A 70 -3.52 18.96 3.04
CA ARG A 70 -2.44 18.53 2.13
C ARG A 70 -2.39 19.40 0.90
N SER A 71 -1.18 19.74 0.47
CA SER A 71 -0.91 20.36 -0.82
C SER A 71 -0.17 19.37 -1.72
N LEU A 72 -0.76 19.05 -2.87
CA LEU A 72 -0.22 18.13 -3.85
C LEU A 72 0.18 18.89 -5.12
N ASN A 73 1.42 18.74 -5.57
CA ASN A 73 1.89 19.30 -6.83
C ASN A 73 1.77 18.27 -7.94
N LEU A 74 0.97 18.58 -8.97
CA LEU A 74 0.73 17.73 -10.13
C LEU A 74 1.24 18.40 -11.40
N THR A 75 1.87 17.59 -12.25
CA THR A 75 2.17 17.99 -13.63
C THR A 75 1.00 17.69 -14.54
N VAL A 76 0.59 18.67 -15.34
CA VAL A 76 -0.48 18.55 -16.33
C VAL A 76 0.15 18.60 -17.73
N GLU A 77 -0.16 17.60 -18.54
CA GLU A 77 0.30 17.53 -19.93
C GLU A 77 -0.31 18.67 -20.77
N PRO A 78 0.40 19.19 -21.79
CA PRO A 78 -0.12 20.26 -22.64
C PRO A 78 -1.24 19.75 -23.56
N GLY A 79 -2.34 20.50 -23.67
CA GLY A 79 -3.31 20.33 -24.77
C GLY A 79 -4.76 20.28 -24.32
N ASP A 80 -5.04 19.57 -23.23
CA ASP A 80 -6.40 19.37 -22.73
C ASP A 80 -6.50 19.88 -21.28
N GLY A 81 -7.57 20.61 -20.97
CA GLY A 81 -7.82 21.04 -19.60
C GLY A 81 -7.81 19.84 -18.64
N ALA A 82 -7.23 20.00 -17.45
CA ALA A 82 -7.32 18.98 -16.41
C ALA A 82 -8.39 19.35 -15.40
N PHE A 83 -9.33 18.44 -15.18
CA PHE A 83 -10.33 18.53 -14.15
C PHE A 83 -9.91 17.66 -12.96
N PHE A 84 -10.22 18.14 -11.77
CA PHE A 84 -9.91 17.44 -10.53
C PHE A 84 -11.16 17.36 -9.67
N ARG A 85 -11.39 16.21 -9.06
CA ARG A 85 -12.43 16.04 -8.04
C ARG A 85 -11.87 15.29 -6.84
N LEU A 86 -12.54 15.52 -5.72
CA LEU A 86 -12.32 14.82 -4.50
C LEU A 86 -13.39 13.72 -4.39
N ASN A 87 -12.96 12.46 -4.39
CA ASN A 87 -13.82 11.31 -4.17
C ASN A 87 -13.62 10.81 -2.73
N LEU A 88 -14.65 10.92 -1.90
CA LEU A 88 -14.56 10.52 -0.50
C LEU A 88 -14.59 9.01 -0.41
N TRP A 89 -13.78 8.46 0.49
CA TRP A 89 -14.00 7.08 0.90
C TRP A 89 -15.22 7.06 1.80
N GLU A 90 -16.39 6.88 1.21
CA GLU A 90 -17.52 6.35 1.95
C GLU A 90 -17.14 4.93 2.33
N LEU A 91 -16.59 4.69 3.54
CA LEU A 91 -16.44 3.33 4.05
C LEU A 91 -17.86 2.77 4.17
N PRO A 92 -18.29 1.93 3.23
CA PRO A 92 -19.72 1.81 3.04
C PRO A 92 -20.30 0.81 4.04
N TYR A 93 -19.46 -0.02 4.70
CA TYR A 93 -19.90 -1.08 5.61
C TYR A 93 -18.83 -1.46 6.64
N ASP A 94 -19.26 -1.72 7.86
CA ASP A 94 -18.54 -2.56 8.83
C ASP A 94 -18.73 -4.04 8.39
N PRO A 95 -17.65 -4.82 8.19
CA PRO A 95 -16.24 -4.50 8.42
C PRO A 95 -15.50 -3.94 7.21
N VAL A 96 -14.48 -3.12 7.46
CA VAL A 96 -13.49 -2.65 6.47
C VAL A 96 -12.72 -3.85 5.92
N LYS A 97 -12.60 -3.97 4.60
CA LYS A 97 -11.87 -5.07 3.97
C LYS A 97 -10.50 -4.62 3.48
N ILE A 98 -9.51 -5.39 3.88
CA ILE A 98 -8.13 -5.25 3.44
C ILE A 98 -7.76 -6.52 2.67
N ALA A 99 -7.21 -6.39 1.48
CA ALA A 99 -6.62 -7.51 0.75
C ALA A 99 -5.09 -7.46 0.82
N LEU A 100 -4.45 -8.62 0.94
CA LEU A 100 -3.00 -8.77 0.81
C LEU A 100 -2.71 -9.50 -0.49
N ILE A 101 -1.82 -8.94 -1.30
CA ILE A 101 -1.30 -9.59 -2.52
C ILE A 101 0.21 -9.61 -2.48
N GLY A 102 0.80 -10.72 -2.94
CA GLY A 102 2.24 -10.89 -2.92
C GLY A 102 2.67 -12.35 -3.00
N ASP A 103 3.87 -12.61 -2.50
CA ASP A 103 4.55 -13.91 -2.59
C ASP A 103 4.51 -14.73 -1.28
N SER A 104 5.39 -15.73 -1.17
CA SER A 104 5.49 -16.65 -0.02
C SER A 104 5.83 -15.97 1.31
N THR A 105 6.34 -14.73 1.28
CA THR A 105 6.62 -13.96 2.49
C THR A 105 5.37 -13.32 3.10
N ILE A 106 4.21 -13.48 2.45
CA ILE A 106 2.89 -13.02 2.94
C ILE A 106 1.91 -14.17 3.18
N VAL A 107 2.02 -15.28 2.45
CA VAL A 107 1.01 -16.38 2.48
C VAL A 107 0.72 -16.93 3.87
N ASP A 108 -0.48 -17.50 4.02
CA ASP A 108 -0.87 -18.22 5.23
C ASP A 108 -0.03 -19.48 5.44
N PHE A 109 0.12 -19.90 6.70
CA PHE A 109 0.90 -21.08 7.09
C PHE A 109 0.33 -22.37 6.49
N ALA A 110 -0.97 -22.40 6.22
CA ALA A 110 -1.65 -23.50 5.54
C ALA A 110 -1.07 -23.79 4.15
N PHE A 111 -0.40 -22.82 3.52
CA PHE A 111 0.29 -23.02 2.25
C PHE A 111 1.49 -23.97 2.38
N PHE A 112 2.11 -24.07 3.57
CA PHE A 112 3.30 -24.87 3.84
C PHE A 112 3.06 -25.92 4.94
N ASP A 113 1.87 -26.54 4.94
CA ASP A 113 1.45 -27.57 5.90
C ASP A 113 1.52 -27.13 7.37
N GLY A 114 1.42 -25.82 7.64
CA GLY A 114 1.46 -25.27 8.99
C GLY A 114 2.86 -25.05 9.57
N ARG A 115 3.94 -25.34 8.83
CA ARG A 115 5.32 -25.30 9.38
C ARG A 115 5.91 -23.90 9.44
N PHE A 116 5.62 -23.08 8.44
CA PHE A 116 6.11 -21.71 8.29
C PHE A 116 5.17 -20.95 7.36
N GLY A 117 5.35 -19.64 7.25
CA GLY A 117 4.59 -18.83 6.32
C GLY A 117 5.05 -17.38 6.30
N GLY A 118 4.17 -16.54 5.77
CA GLY A 118 4.40 -15.12 5.67
C GLY A 118 3.75 -14.30 6.79
N TRP A 119 4.10 -13.02 6.84
CA TRP A 119 3.56 -12.09 7.83
C TRP A 119 2.04 -11.90 7.69
N GLY A 120 1.48 -12.08 6.48
CA GLY A 120 0.05 -11.98 6.23
C GLY A 120 -0.80 -12.95 7.07
N ASN A 121 -0.23 -14.10 7.45
CA ASN A 121 -0.87 -15.08 8.33
C ASN A 121 -1.21 -14.49 9.72
N ALA A 122 -0.31 -13.66 10.27
CA ALA A 122 -0.49 -13.07 11.60
C ALA A 122 -1.25 -11.73 11.55
N PHE A 123 -1.34 -11.12 10.36
CA PHE A 123 -1.78 -9.74 10.18
C PHE A 123 -3.21 -9.48 10.68
N GLN A 124 -4.14 -10.42 10.50
CA GLN A 124 -5.53 -10.27 11.00
C GLN A 124 -5.59 -10.07 12.53
N SER A 125 -4.64 -10.62 13.30
CA SER A 125 -4.64 -10.50 14.76
C SER A 125 -4.36 -9.09 15.28
N TYR A 126 -3.80 -8.22 14.42
CA TYR A 126 -3.51 -6.83 14.71
C TYR A 126 -4.72 -5.91 14.56
N PHE A 127 -5.88 -6.43 14.16
CA PHE A 127 -7.10 -5.64 13.97
C PHE A 127 -8.28 -6.20 14.77
N GLY A 128 -9.26 -5.35 15.03
CA GLY A 128 -10.55 -5.73 15.62
C GLY A 128 -11.46 -6.51 14.66
N LEU A 129 -12.67 -6.81 15.14
CA LEU A 129 -13.70 -7.52 14.35
C LEU A 129 -14.37 -6.63 13.29
N ASP A 130 -14.05 -5.34 13.29
CA ASP A 130 -14.42 -4.31 12.33
C ASP A 130 -13.51 -4.27 11.10
N VAL A 131 -12.51 -5.15 11.03
CA VAL A 131 -11.65 -5.36 9.85
C VAL A 131 -11.68 -6.83 9.42
N ARG A 132 -11.75 -7.06 8.10
CA ARG A 132 -11.59 -8.37 7.48
C ARG A 132 -10.41 -8.36 6.52
N ILE A 133 -9.49 -9.28 6.73
CA ILE A 133 -8.31 -9.41 5.90
C ILE A 133 -8.48 -10.62 4.97
N ALA A 134 -8.39 -10.36 3.67
CA ALA A 134 -8.31 -11.39 2.64
C ALA A 134 -6.85 -11.55 2.22
N ASN A 135 -6.19 -12.61 2.71
CA ASN A 135 -4.86 -12.96 2.21
C ASN A 135 -4.99 -13.69 0.87
N ILE A 136 -4.61 -13.00 -0.23
CA ILE A 136 -4.68 -13.50 -1.61
C ILE A 136 -3.26 -13.69 -2.16
N ALA A 137 -2.23 -13.56 -1.33
CA ALA A 137 -0.86 -13.86 -1.72
C ALA A 137 -0.71 -15.33 -2.14
N VAL A 138 0.21 -15.58 -3.07
CA VAL A 138 0.53 -16.93 -3.54
C VAL A 138 2.04 -17.10 -3.64
N ALA A 139 2.55 -18.21 -3.11
CA ALA A 139 3.98 -18.49 -3.14
C ALA A 139 4.51 -18.53 -4.58
N GLY A 140 5.71 -18.00 -4.78
CA GLY A 140 6.35 -17.99 -6.10
C GLY A 140 5.70 -17.05 -7.10
N GLN A 141 4.93 -16.05 -6.64
CA GLN A 141 4.31 -15.05 -7.48
C GLN A 141 5.15 -13.76 -7.55
N SER A 142 5.31 -13.23 -8.75
CA SER A 142 5.96 -11.95 -9.06
C SER A 142 4.94 -10.93 -9.54
N THR A 143 5.34 -9.66 -9.68
CA THR A 143 4.46 -8.63 -10.28
C THR A 143 3.96 -9.05 -11.67
N LYS A 144 4.88 -9.56 -12.51
CA LYS A 144 4.59 -10.04 -13.88
C LYS A 144 3.59 -11.19 -13.89
N THR A 145 3.80 -12.19 -13.04
CA THR A 145 2.90 -13.36 -13.01
C THR A 145 1.56 -13.07 -12.34
N TYR A 146 1.51 -12.12 -11.40
CA TYR A 146 0.25 -11.63 -10.85
C TYR A 146 -0.60 -10.94 -11.92
N LEU A 147 -0.04 -9.97 -12.64
CA LEU A 147 -0.75 -9.22 -13.68
C LEU A 147 -1.26 -10.12 -14.82
N ASN A 148 -0.48 -11.16 -15.17
CA ASN A 148 -0.87 -12.14 -16.19
C ASN A 148 -1.90 -13.18 -15.68
N SER A 149 -2.22 -13.20 -14.39
CA SER A 149 -3.16 -14.16 -13.81
C SER A 149 -4.57 -13.56 -13.70
N GLN A 150 -5.41 -13.84 -14.71
CA GLN A 150 -6.82 -13.43 -14.68
C GLN A 150 -7.54 -13.94 -13.42
N TRP A 151 -7.23 -15.16 -12.97
CA TRP A 151 -7.83 -15.74 -11.77
C TRP A 151 -7.52 -14.91 -10.51
N GLN A 152 -6.27 -14.49 -10.31
CA GLN A 152 -5.89 -13.68 -9.16
C GLN A 152 -6.52 -12.29 -9.20
N VAL A 153 -6.46 -11.64 -10.37
CA VAL A 153 -7.07 -10.33 -10.58
C VAL A 153 -8.58 -10.39 -10.33
N SER A 154 -9.27 -11.43 -10.81
CA SER A 154 -10.69 -11.64 -10.54
C SER A 154 -10.96 -11.89 -9.06
N LYS A 155 -10.13 -12.68 -8.38
CA LYS A 155 -10.28 -12.93 -6.93
C LYS A 155 -10.16 -11.63 -6.13
N LEU A 156 -9.17 -10.80 -6.41
CA LEU A 156 -9.02 -9.48 -5.78
C LEU A 156 -10.25 -8.58 -6.05
N LYS A 157 -10.69 -8.48 -7.30
CA LYS A 157 -11.88 -7.68 -7.68
C LYS A 157 -13.16 -8.17 -7.00
N ASN A 158 -13.30 -9.48 -6.81
CA ASN A 158 -14.48 -10.07 -6.16
C ASN A 158 -14.52 -9.80 -4.65
N VAL A 159 -13.37 -9.70 -3.98
CA VAL A 159 -13.30 -9.26 -2.57
C VAL A 159 -13.80 -7.81 -2.42
N ARG A 160 -13.62 -6.99 -3.46
CA ARG A 160 -13.90 -5.54 -3.46
C ARG A 160 -13.30 -4.86 -2.22
N PRO A 161 -12.00 -5.03 -1.95
CA PRO A 161 -11.40 -4.47 -0.75
C PRO A 161 -11.29 -2.95 -0.86
N GLU A 162 -11.46 -2.25 0.25
CA GLU A 162 -11.21 -0.81 0.34
C GLU A 162 -9.70 -0.53 0.30
N PHE A 163 -8.88 -1.41 0.88
CA PHE A 163 -7.41 -1.30 0.87
C PHE A 163 -6.73 -2.55 0.34
N VAL A 164 -5.66 -2.37 -0.44
CA VAL A 164 -4.85 -3.47 -0.95
C VAL A 164 -3.39 -3.25 -0.60
N LEU A 165 -2.85 -4.08 0.28
CA LEU A 165 -1.41 -4.14 0.54
C LEU A 165 -0.79 -5.02 -0.54
N LEU A 166 0.20 -4.47 -1.25
CA LEU A 166 0.97 -5.22 -2.24
C LEU A 166 2.45 -5.26 -1.86
N GLN A 167 3.01 -6.46 -1.80
CA GLN A 167 4.44 -6.69 -1.61
C GLN A 167 4.93 -7.73 -2.61
N PHE A 168 5.87 -7.30 -3.45
CA PHE A 168 6.53 -8.12 -4.47
C PHE A 168 8.00 -7.70 -4.55
N GLY A 169 8.79 -8.42 -5.36
CA GLY A 169 10.20 -8.12 -5.59
C GLY A 169 11.09 -9.35 -5.43
N MET A 170 10.80 -10.24 -4.48
CA MET A 170 11.60 -11.45 -4.25
C MET A 170 11.58 -12.36 -5.47
N ILE A 171 10.40 -12.73 -5.95
CA ILE A 171 10.26 -13.61 -7.11
C ILE A 171 10.65 -12.90 -8.40
N ASP A 172 10.37 -11.59 -8.50
CA ASP A 172 10.78 -10.76 -9.61
C ASP A 172 12.32 -10.77 -9.83
N GLU A 173 13.11 -10.92 -8.76
CA GLU A 173 14.58 -10.97 -8.83
C GLU A 173 15.15 -12.39 -8.83
N HIS A 174 14.74 -13.21 -7.87
CA HIS A 174 15.44 -14.43 -7.48
C HIS A 174 14.72 -15.72 -7.88
N SER A 175 13.64 -15.64 -8.67
CA SER A 175 13.00 -16.84 -9.21
C SER A 175 13.97 -17.67 -10.05
N SER A 176 14.01 -18.98 -9.80
CA SER A 176 14.72 -19.94 -10.65
C SER A 176 14.06 -20.12 -12.02
N GLU A 177 12.77 -19.79 -12.14
CA GLU A 177 12.02 -19.77 -13.39
C GLU A 177 12.17 -18.40 -14.06
N PRO A 178 12.88 -18.27 -15.20
CA PRO A 178 13.17 -16.99 -15.83
C PRO A 178 11.93 -16.19 -16.21
N ASP A 179 10.84 -16.87 -16.58
CA ASP A 179 9.60 -16.23 -17.00
C ASP A 179 8.88 -15.48 -15.89
N LYS A 180 9.21 -15.77 -14.62
CA LYS A 180 8.68 -15.04 -13.46
C LYS A 180 9.50 -13.79 -13.12
N ARG A 181 10.75 -13.71 -13.57
CA ARG A 181 11.63 -12.58 -13.28
C ARG A 181 11.25 -11.34 -14.10
N THR A 182 11.65 -10.19 -13.59
CA THR A 182 11.48 -8.89 -14.26
C THR A 182 12.79 -8.11 -14.25
N THR A 183 13.00 -7.30 -15.29
CA THR A 183 13.96 -6.20 -15.20
C THR A 183 13.47 -5.14 -14.20
N MET A 184 14.32 -4.17 -13.85
CA MET A 184 13.91 -3.03 -13.01
C MET A 184 12.84 -2.17 -13.70
N GLU A 185 12.98 -1.92 -15.00
CA GLU A 185 12.00 -1.19 -15.80
C GLU A 185 10.64 -1.93 -15.84
N GLN A 186 10.65 -3.24 -16.04
CA GLN A 186 9.43 -4.06 -15.98
C GLN A 186 8.83 -4.06 -14.58
N TYR A 187 9.65 -4.13 -13.54
CA TYR A 187 9.18 -4.09 -12.16
C TYR A 187 8.46 -2.76 -11.85
N GLU A 188 9.10 -1.65 -12.20
CA GLU A 188 8.54 -0.31 -12.07
C GLU A 188 7.21 -0.19 -12.83
N SER A 189 7.20 -0.54 -14.13
CA SER A 189 5.99 -0.51 -14.96
C SER A 189 4.87 -1.39 -14.40
N ASN A 190 5.19 -2.60 -13.93
CA ASN A 190 4.20 -3.50 -13.34
C ASN A 190 3.63 -2.94 -12.03
N LEU A 191 4.42 -2.28 -11.19
CA LEU A 191 3.91 -1.63 -9.96
C LEU A 191 2.91 -0.52 -10.32
N GLU A 192 3.20 0.27 -11.36
CA GLU A 192 2.28 1.29 -11.85
C GLU A 192 0.98 0.69 -12.40
N GLU A 193 1.06 -0.44 -13.11
CA GLU A 193 -0.12 -1.19 -13.58
C GLU A 193 -0.94 -1.77 -12.42
N LEU A 194 -0.30 -2.29 -11.37
CA LEU A 194 -0.98 -2.76 -10.16
C LEU A 194 -1.72 -1.62 -9.45
N ILE A 195 -1.10 -0.44 -9.34
CA ILE A 195 -1.74 0.75 -8.78
C ILE A 195 -2.97 1.14 -9.61
N LYS A 196 -2.85 1.20 -10.94
CA LYS A 196 -3.96 1.50 -11.85
C LYS A 196 -5.09 0.47 -11.71
N LEU A 197 -4.73 -0.82 -11.65
CA LEU A 197 -5.69 -1.92 -11.47
C LEU A 197 -6.48 -1.78 -10.18
N ILE A 198 -5.81 -1.53 -9.06
CA ILE A 198 -6.41 -1.40 -7.73
C ILE A 198 -7.37 -0.20 -7.69
N ARG A 199 -6.90 0.96 -8.16
CA ARG A 199 -7.73 2.17 -8.25
C ARG A 199 -8.92 1.99 -9.19
N GLY A 200 -8.75 1.23 -10.28
CA GLY A 200 -9.78 0.99 -11.29
C GLY A 200 -11.02 0.25 -10.78
N PHE A 201 -10.94 -0.47 -9.66
CA PHE A 201 -12.12 -1.04 -8.99
C PHE A 201 -12.50 -0.31 -7.69
N GLY A 202 -11.88 0.84 -7.42
CA GLY A 202 -12.18 1.68 -6.26
C GLY A 202 -11.24 1.47 -5.05
N GLY A 203 -10.50 0.36 -4.97
CA GLY A 203 -9.61 0.08 -3.82
C GLY A 203 -8.39 1.02 -3.79
N SER A 204 -7.81 1.22 -2.60
CA SER A 204 -6.63 2.07 -2.38
C SER A 204 -5.36 1.23 -2.21
N PRO A 205 -4.32 1.44 -3.07
CA PRO A 205 -3.08 0.68 -3.00
C PRO A 205 -2.18 1.19 -1.86
N LEU A 206 -1.67 0.25 -1.05
CA LEU A 206 -0.66 0.46 -0.03
C LEU A 206 0.56 -0.38 -0.40
N LEU A 207 1.68 0.27 -0.75
CA LEU A 207 2.88 -0.41 -1.22
C LEU A 207 3.73 -0.82 -0.01
N VAL A 208 4.07 -2.10 0.09
CA VAL A 208 4.90 -2.65 1.17
C VAL A 208 6.15 -3.23 0.52
N SER A 209 7.33 -2.70 0.84
CA SER A 209 8.56 -3.18 0.21
C SER A 209 8.89 -4.62 0.63
N PRO A 210 9.55 -5.43 -0.22
CA PRO A 210 9.83 -6.82 0.10
C PRO A 210 10.72 -6.92 1.34
N VAL A 211 10.46 -7.91 2.19
CA VAL A 211 11.27 -8.18 3.40
C VAL A 211 12.74 -8.35 3.03
N THR A 212 13.65 -8.09 3.97
CA THR A 212 15.05 -8.47 3.80
C THR A 212 15.25 -9.96 4.07
N LYS A 213 16.36 -10.53 3.59
CA LYS A 213 16.79 -11.87 3.97
C LYS A 213 17.63 -11.80 5.24
N ARG A 214 17.40 -12.72 6.18
CA ARG A 214 18.13 -12.81 7.45
C ARG A 214 19.54 -13.38 7.25
N GLU A 215 20.33 -12.73 6.41
CA GLU A 215 21.70 -13.11 6.06
C GLU A 215 22.66 -12.05 6.60
N PHE A 216 23.73 -12.47 7.29
CA PHE A 216 24.65 -11.55 7.96
C PHE A 216 26.06 -11.62 7.35
N GLY A 217 26.68 -10.45 7.20
CA GLY A 217 28.08 -10.30 6.81
C GLY A 217 29.04 -10.57 7.96
N SER A 218 30.33 -10.55 7.67
CA SER A 218 31.40 -10.74 8.66
C SER A 218 31.46 -9.63 9.71
N ASP A 219 30.85 -8.48 9.44
CA ASP A 219 30.70 -7.35 10.36
C ASP A 219 29.51 -7.51 11.33
N GLY A 220 28.78 -8.62 11.24
CA GLY A 220 27.59 -8.88 12.06
C GLY A 220 26.37 -8.07 11.66
N LYS A 221 26.37 -7.46 10.46
CA LYS A 221 25.22 -6.72 9.92
C LYS A 221 24.53 -7.50 8.80
N VAL A 222 23.23 -7.26 8.66
CA VAL A 222 22.44 -7.84 7.57
C VAL A 222 23.01 -7.40 6.23
N ILE A 223 23.24 -8.36 5.33
CA ILE A 223 23.68 -8.11 3.97
C ILE A 223 22.53 -7.44 3.20
N PRO A 224 22.76 -6.31 2.52
CA PRO A 224 21.76 -5.68 1.66
C PRO A 224 21.10 -6.68 0.70
N TRP A 225 19.77 -6.64 0.63
CA TRP A 225 18.98 -7.58 -0.14
C TRP A 225 17.65 -6.96 -0.56
N LEU A 226 17.39 -6.97 -1.88
CA LEU A 226 16.26 -6.31 -2.55
C LEU A 226 16.19 -4.78 -2.33
N ASP A 227 17.31 -4.14 -1.96
CA ASP A 227 17.39 -2.69 -1.69
C ASP A 227 16.95 -1.86 -2.89
N GLU A 228 17.43 -2.21 -4.08
CA GLU A 228 17.12 -1.48 -5.31
C GLU A 228 15.63 -1.58 -5.63
N ARG A 229 15.02 -2.77 -5.49
CA ARG A 229 13.56 -2.95 -5.68
C ARG A 229 12.74 -2.26 -4.61
N SER A 230 13.21 -2.25 -3.36
CA SER A 230 12.57 -1.51 -2.27
C SER A 230 12.57 -0.01 -2.57
N GLU A 231 13.70 0.52 -3.04
CA GLU A 231 13.84 1.93 -3.38
C GLU A 231 13.01 2.30 -4.62
N THR A 232 13.00 1.48 -5.67
CA THR A 232 12.12 1.68 -6.83
C THR A 232 10.66 1.67 -6.43
N MET A 233 10.23 0.74 -5.55
CA MET A 233 8.85 0.73 -5.06
C MET A 233 8.52 1.99 -4.25
N ARG A 234 9.46 2.49 -3.43
CA ARG A 234 9.30 3.76 -2.71
C ARG A 234 9.09 4.93 -3.68
N GLN A 235 9.92 5.00 -4.72
CA GLN A 235 9.83 6.05 -5.74
C GLN A 235 8.51 5.97 -6.53
N VAL A 236 8.05 4.77 -6.91
CA VAL A 236 6.74 4.57 -7.53
C VAL A 236 5.62 5.03 -6.60
N ALA A 237 5.65 4.62 -5.33
CA ALA A 237 4.66 5.03 -4.34
C ALA A 237 4.62 6.56 -4.20
N GLU A 238 5.78 7.23 -4.16
CA GLU A 238 5.89 8.69 -4.10
C GLU A 238 5.32 9.35 -5.36
N ARG A 239 5.73 8.91 -6.57
CA ARG A 239 5.22 9.48 -7.83
C ARG A 239 3.71 9.32 -7.98
N HIS A 240 3.17 8.19 -7.54
CA HIS A 240 1.74 7.87 -7.63
C HIS A 240 0.96 8.25 -6.38
N GLN A 241 1.59 8.93 -5.42
CA GLN A 241 0.98 9.39 -4.17
C GLN A 241 0.20 8.28 -3.45
N CYS A 242 0.85 7.13 -3.32
CA CYS A 242 0.37 5.97 -2.58
C CYS A 242 1.05 5.91 -1.21
N HIS A 243 0.43 5.20 -0.26
CA HIS A 243 1.12 4.89 1.00
C HIS A 243 2.31 3.97 0.73
N PHE A 244 3.40 4.19 1.46
CA PHE A 244 4.56 3.31 1.42
C PHE A 244 4.93 2.83 2.82
N ILE A 245 5.10 1.53 2.96
CA ILE A 245 5.59 0.86 4.16
C ILE A 245 6.94 0.22 3.82
N GLY A 246 8.02 0.80 4.35
CA GLY A 246 9.40 0.36 4.09
C GLY A 246 9.78 -0.90 4.87
N LEU A 247 9.06 -2.01 4.68
CA LEU A 247 9.28 -3.26 5.42
C LEU A 247 10.67 -3.87 5.18
N ASN A 248 11.27 -3.65 4.01
CA ASN A 248 12.66 -4.03 3.76
C ASN A 248 13.61 -3.44 4.82
N GLN A 249 13.54 -2.12 5.04
CA GLN A 249 14.38 -1.43 6.02
C GLN A 249 14.00 -1.85 7.45
N MET A 250 12.71 -1.89 7.78
CA MET A 250 12.27 -2.26 9.12
C MET A 250 12.68 -3.69 9.52
N SER A 251 12.66 -4.64 8.57
CA SER A 251 13.13 -6.00 8.81
C SER A 251 14.66 -6.08 8.93
N LYS A 252 15.42 -5.26 8.19
CA LYS A 252 16.87 -5.12 8.42
C LYS A 252 17.17 -4.60 9.80
N ASP A 253 16.48 -3.55 10.22
CA ASP A 253 16.68 -2.93 11.53
C ASP A 253 16.39 -3.96 12.63
N LEU A 254 15.27 -4.67 12.54
CA LEU A 254 14.91 -5.76 13.45
C LEU A 254 16.03 -6.80 13.57
N PHE A 255 16.52 -7.32 12.45
CA PHE A 255 17.56 -8.34 12.46
C PHE A 255 18.92 -7.80 12.91
N ASN A 256 19.26 -6.55 12.59
CA ASN A 256 20.48 -5.90 13.07
C ASN A 256 20.46 -5.64 14.58
N ASP A 257 19.29 -5.35 15.15
CA ASP A 257 19.11 -5.12 16.58
C ASP A 257 19.22 -6.43 17.37
N LEU A 258 18.71 -7.54 16.82
CA LEU A 258 18.81 -8.86 17.45
C LEU A 258 20.19 -9.52 17.21
N GLY A 259 20.75 -9.39 16.01
CA GLY A 259 21.90 -10.14 15.54
C GLY A 259 21.55 -11.58 15.08
N ASP A 260 22.49 -12.26 14.41
CA ASP A 260 22.25 -13.58 13.80
C ASP A 260 21.76 -14.62 14.82
N ALA A 261 22.52 -14.81 15.90
CA ALA A 261 22.21 -15.82 16.91
C ALA A 261 20.84 -15.62 17.58
N ASN A 262 20.49 -14.37 17.91
CA ASN A 262 19.22 -14.09 18.59
C ASN A 262 18.04 -13.95 17.63
N SER A 263 18.23 -14.02 16.31
CA SER A 263 17.14 -13.94 15.34
C SER A 263 16.85 -15.28 14.65
N VAL A 264 17.58 -16.35 14.98
CA VAL A 264 17.43 -17.67 14.35
C VAL A 264 16.03 -18.28 14.52
N HIS A 265 15.35 -17.98 15.62
CA HIS A 265 14.00 -18.49 15.92
C HIS A 265 12.90 -17.79 15.10
N LEU A 266 13.24 -16.73 14.35
CA LEU A 266 12.27 -15.98 13.55
C LEU A 266 12.11 -16.56 12.15
N THR A 267 13.16 -17.18 11.60
CA THR A 267 13.17 -17.70 10.22
C THR A 267 13.46 -19.19 10.18
N THR A 268 13.00 -19.85 9.12
CA THR A 268 13.48 -21.19 8.76
C THR A 268 14.96 -21.18 8.37
N ASP A 269 15.50 -22.36 8.07
CA ASP A 269 16.89 -22.53 7.65
C ASP A 269 17.24 -21.78 6.36
N ASP A 270 16.26 -21.44 5.52
CA ASP A 270 16.50 -20.66 4.30
C ASP A 270 16.67 -19.16 4.56
N ARG A 271 16.50 -18.71 5.81
CA ARG A 271 16.67 -17.33 6.27
C ARG A 271 15.72 -16.32 5.60
N LEU A 272 14.66 -16.78 4.95
CA LEU A 272 13.68 -15.96 4.24
C LEU A 272 12.25 -16.22 4.68
N HIS A 273 11.86 -17.48 4.86
CA HIS A 273 10.53 -17.82 5.36
C HIS A 273 10.48 -17.80 6.89
N PHE A 274 9.31 -17.53 7.45
CA PHE A 274 9.19 -17.22 8.88
C PHE A 274 8.47 -18.31 9.66
N PHE A 275 8.98 -18.59 10.85
CA PHE A 275 8.17 -19.24 11.89
C PHE A 275 7.11 -18.27 12.41
N SER A 276 6.17 -18.75 13.22
CA SER A 276 5.04 -17.94 13.70
C SER A 276 5.48 -16.65 14.39
N GLU A 277 6.56 -16.70 15.16
CA GLU A 277 7.10 -15.52 15.85
C GLU A 277 7.64 -14.47 14.86
N GLY A 278 8.46 -14.87 13.88
CA GLY A 278 8.96 -13.95 12.85
C GLY A 278 7.83 -13.36 12.00
N ALA A 279 6.84 -14.17 11.63
CA ALA A 279 5.68 -13.71 10.88
C ALA A 279 4.86 -12.68 11.69
N ASP A 280 4.68 -12.90 13.00
CA ASP A 280 4.01 -11.98 13.90
C ASP A 280 4.77 -10.66 14.04
N MET A 281 6.09 -10.71 14.30
CA MET A 281 6.92 -9.51 14.42
C MET A 281 6.86 -8.63 13.16
N LEU A 282 6.98 -9.25 11.97
CA LEU A 282 6.87 -8.52 10.70
C LEU A 282 5.45 -7.97 10.48
N ALA A 283 4.41 -8.72 10.82
CA ALA A 283 3.03 -8.24 10.75
C ALA A 283 2.82 -7.02 11.66
N GLY A 284 3.43 -7.00 12.84
CA GLY A 284 3.44 -5.86 13.75
C GLY A 284 4.13 -4.64 13.17
N LEU A 285 5.27 -4.81 12.49
CA LEU A 285 5.95 -3.71 11.78
C LEU A 285 5.06 -3.11 10.69
N VAL A 286 4.36 -3.95 9.90
CA VAL A 286 3.41 -3.47 8.88
C VAL A 286 2.22 -2.77 9.53
N ALA A 287 1.60 -3.38 10.55
CA ALA A 287 0.44 -2.85 11.26
C ALA A 287 0.73 -1.48 11.90
N GLY A 288 1.90 -1.32 12.53
CA GLY A 288 2.33 -0.07 13.14
C GLY A 288 2.59 1.07 12.15
N LYS A 289 2.78 0.75 10.87
CA LYS A 289 2.95 1.72 9.78
C LYS A 289 1.70 1.91 8.94
N MET A 290 0.56 1.34 9.32
CA MET A 290 -0.69 1.56 8.61
C MET A 290 -1.09 3.05 8.61
N PRO A 291 -1.81 3.50 7.57
CA PRO A 291 -2.46 4.80 7.51
C PRO A 291 -3.11 5.22 8.83
N ALA A 292 -3.02 6.50 9.19
CA ALA A 292 -3.58 7.03 10.44
C ALA A 292 -5.08 6.70 10.58
N PHE A 293 -5.80 6.73 9.47
CA PHE A 293 -7.20 6.35 9.39
C PHE A 293 -7.50 4.89 9.77
N LEU A 294 -6.54 3.98 9.58
CA LEU A 294 -6.67 2.57 9.95
C LEU A 294 -6.20 2.27 11.38
N LYS A 295 -5.54 3.24 12.05
CA LYS A 295 -5.05 3.07 13.42
C LYS A 295 -6.16 2.83 14.47
N PRO A 296 -7.34 3.47 14.40
CA PRO A 296 -8.43 3.19 15.33
C PRO A 296 -8.91 1.74 15.30
N TYR A 297 -8.72 1.04 14.18
CA TYR A 297 -9.11 -0.37 13.98
C TYR A 297 -8.05 -1.36 14.50
N LEU A 298 -6.88 -0.88 14.90
CA LEU A 298 -5.83 -1.73 15.41
C LEU A 298 -6.20 -2.27 16.79
N ASN A 299 -5.89 -3.54 17.02
CA ASN A 299 -6.02 -4.16 18.34
C ASN A 299 -4.96 -3.57 19.29
N PRO A 300 -5.35 -2.75 20.29
CA PRO A 300 -4.38 -2.06 21.15
C PRO A 300 -3.54 -3.05 21.96
N ALA A 301 -4.07 -4.23 22.29
CA ALA A 301 -3.33 -5.26 23.03
C ALA A 301 -2.19 -5.89 22.23
N LYS A 302 -2.23 -5.79 20.88
CA LYS A 302 -1.20 -6.32 19.98
C LYS A 302 -0.20 -5.25 19.54
N VAL A 303 -0.64 -3.99 19.41
CA VAL A 303 0.21 -2.89 18.90
C VAL A 303 1.03 -2.22 20.00
N ALA A 304 0.63 -2.33 21.27
CA ALA A 304 1.42 -1.80 22.39
C ALA A 304 2.79 -2.50 22.58
N GLY A 305 3.01 -3.66 21.94
CA GLY A 305 4.15 -4.54 22.22
C GLY A 305 4.10 -5.13 23.64
N PRO A 306 4.87 -6.18 23.93
CA PRO A 306 5.20 -6.53 25.31
C PRO A 306 5.98 -5.41 26.02
#